data_AF-A0A8H3H453-F1
#
_entry.id   AF-A0A8H3H453-F1
#
_cell.length_a   1.000
_cell.length_b   1.000
_cell.length_c   1.000
_cell.angle_alpha   90.00
_cell.angle_beta   90.00
_cell.angle_gamma   90.00
#
_symmetry.space_group_name_H-M   'P 1'
#
loop_
_entity.id
_entity.type
_entity.pdbx_description
1 polymer ?
#
loop_
_entity_poly.entity_id
_entity_poly.type
_entity_poly.pdbx_seq_one_letter_code
_entity_poly.pdbx_strand_id
1 'polypeptide(L)'
;MPFEPGTYYLINVKHAQGKFPTKEPIQPQESIESFGHQVAAMDLSEGNDQSIIAFGWHGGENQRWQFEPAGNGNYYIKNVKYSKYITFPDEPEDGKQVIATDGPREWEVRVGHEGVNVDDEAESIRIFVPGTEKNLDLTNHGDITPGTPVQLWEQTPGKGQAWYFVRV
;
A
#
# COMPACT_ATOMS: atom_id res chain seq x y z
N MET A 1 4.69 11.48 -11.54
CA MET A 1 5.31 12.50 -10.66
C MET A 1 6.15 11.73 -9.66
N PRO A 2 7.40 12.12 -9.38
CA PRO A 2 8.21 11.35 -8.43
C PRO A 2 7.44 11.17 -7.11
N PHE A 3 7.58 9.99 -6.53
CA PHE A 3 7.05 9.71 -5.21
C PHE A 3 7.74 10.62 -4.19
N GLU A 4 6.96 11.33 -3.38
CA GLU A 4 7.44 12.33 -2.43
C GLU A 4 6.81 12.08 -1.05
N PRO A 5 7.38 12.64 0.03
CA PRO A 5 6.72 12.66 1.33
C PRO A 5 5.30 13.26 1.24
N GLY A 6 4.36 12.65 1.93
CA GLY A 6 2.96 13.05 1.88
C GLY A 6 2.01 11.99 2.41
N THR A 7 0.71 12.24 2.26
CA THR A 7 -0.34 11.30 2.65
C THR A 7 -0.99 10.72 1.42
N TYR A 8 -1.11 9.39 1.40
CA TYR A 8 -1.60 8.64 0.26
C TYR A 8 -2.60 7.56 0.69
N TYR A 9 -3.54 7.25 -0.19
CA TYR A 9 -4.16 5.94 -0.25
C TYR A 9 -3.23 4.99 -1.02
N LEU A 10 -3.12 3.74 -0.56
CA LEU A 10 -2.33 2.71 -1.24
C LEU A 10 -3.28 1.68 -1.83
N ILE A 11 -3.47 1.69 -3.15
CA ILE A 11 -4.45 0.87 -3.85
C ILE A 11 -3.74 -0.30 -4.52
N ASN A 12 -4.18 -1.53 -4.25
CA ASN A 12 -3.51 -2.71 -4.79
C ASN A 12 -3.59 -2.75 -6.33
N VAL A 13 -2.42 -2.83 -6.98
CA VAL A 13 -2.32 -2.71 -8.44
C VAL A 13 -3.05 -3.84 -9.16
N LYS A 14 -2.99 -5.08 -8.64
CA LYS A 14 -3.54 -6.27 -9.32
C LYS A 14 -5.01 -6.10 -9.76
N HIS A 15 -5.81 -5.41 -8.96
CA HIS A 15 -7.25 -5.23 -9.20
C HIS A 15 -7.64 -3.82 -9.67
N ALA A 16 -6.72 -2.86 -9.55
CA ALA A 16 -6.94 -1.49 -10.00
C ALA A 16 -6.36 -1.19 -11.40
N GLN A 17 -5.47 -2.04 -11.90
CA GLN A 17 -4.93 -1.91 -13.27
C GLN A 17 -6.05 -1.74 -14.30
N GLY A 18 -5.89 -0.77 -15.20
CA GLY A 18 -6.86 -0.41 -16.24
C GLY A 18 -8.05 0.43 -15.75
N LYS A 19 -8.13 0.79 -14.45
CA LYS A 19 -9.19 1.66 -13.91
C LYS A 19 -8.76 3.10 -13.70
N PHE A 20 -7.46 3.35 -13.53
CA PHE A 20 -6.92 4.69 -13.35
C PHE A 20 -6.57 5.34 -14.68
N PRO A 21 -6.90 6.64 -14.87
CA PRO A 21 -6.52 7.36 -16.08
C PRO A 21 -5.00 7.53 -16.16
N THR A 22 -4.43 7.31 -17.33
CA THR A 22 -2.97 7.27 -17.55
C THR A 22 -2.30 8.63 -17.67
N LYS A 23 -3.08 9.71 -17.82
CA LYS A 23 -2.54 11.05 -18.16
C LYS A 23 -2.96 12.16 -17.21
N GLU A 24 -3.83 11.85 -16.25
CA GLU A 24 -4.36 12.83 -15.31
C GLU A 24 -4.15 12.34 -13.87
N PRO A 25 -3.92 13.24 -12.92
CA PRO A 25 -3.88 12.88 -11.51
C PRO A 25 -5.16 12.14 -11.12
N ILE A 26 -5.01 11.00 -10.44
CA ILE A 26 -6.13 10.22 -9.92
C ILE A 26 -6.92 11.10 -8.96
N GLN A 27 -8.18 11.37 -9.29
CA GLN A 27 -9.11 12.11 -8.44
C GLN A 27 -9.70 11.15 -7.40
N PRO A 28 -9.36 11.25 -6.09
CA PRO A 28 -9.70 10.21 -5.11
C PRO A 28 -11.21 10.03 -4.97
N GLN A 29 -11.97 11.12 -4.89
CA GLN A 29 -13.42 11.06 -4.66
C GLN A 29 -14.16 10.39 -5.82
N GLU A 30 -13.92 10.83 -7.06
CA GLU A 30 -14.54 10.24 -8.27
C GLU A 30 -14.16 8.76 -8.43
N SER A 31 -12.93 8.43 -8.06
CA SER A 31 -12.39 7.08 -8.12
C SER A 31 -13.06 6.14 -7.10
N ILE A 32 -13.22 6.60 -5.85
CA ILE A 32 -13.94 5.88 -4.80
C ILE A 32 -15.39 5.62 -5.23
N GLU A 33 -16.07 6.64 -5.76
CA GLU A 33 -17.45 6.52 -6.23
C GLU A 33 -17.60 5.53 -7.40
N SER A 34 -16.64 5.53 -8.32
CA SER A 34 -16.69 4.72 -9.54
C SER A 34 -16.31 3.26 -9.31
N PHE A 35 -15.30 2.99 -8.47
CA PHE A 35 -14.70 1.66 -8.37
C PHE A 35 -14.24 1.27 -6.97
N GLY A 36 -14.54 2.03 -5.92
CA GLY A 36 -14.13 1.71 -4.54
C GLY A 36 -14.52 0.29 -4.07
N HIS A 37 -15.65 -0.22 -4.56
CA HIS A 37 -16.12 -1.59 -4.28
C HIS A 37 -15.40 -2.69 -5.07
N GLN A 38 -14.59 -2.33 -6.06
CA GLN A 38 -13.93 -3.26 -6.98
C GLN A 38 -12.41 -3.26 -6.84
N VAL A 39 -11.86 -2.44 -5.95
CA VAL A 39 -10.44 -2.33 -5.65
C VAL A 39 -10.27 -2.38 -4.14
N ALA A 40 -9.08 -2.77 -3.67
CA ALA A 40 -8.75 -2.69 -2.26
C ALA A 40 -7.70 -1.61 -2.01
N ALA A 41 -7.92 -0.84 -0.95
CA ALA A 41 -6.91 -0.03 -0.32
C ALA A 41 -6.24 -0.82 0.82
N MET A 42 -5.00 -0.47 1.13
CA MET A 42 -4.36 -0.85 2.38
C MET A 42 -5.09 -0.14 3.53
N ASP A 43 -5.61 -0.91 4.47
CA ASP A 43 -6.52 -0.45 5.51
C ASP A 43 -6.00 -0.94 6.88
N LEU A 44 -5.94 -0.03 7.85
CA LEU A 44 -5.76 -0.40 9.26
C LEU A 44 -7.12 -0.80 9.83
N SER A 45 -7.29 -2.09 10.11
CA SER A 45 -8.55 -2.67 10.57
C SER A 45 -9.06 -1.98 11.85
N GLU A 46 -10.27 -1.44 11.77
CA GLU A 46 -10.96 -0.86 12.94
C GLU A 46 -11.44 -1.92 13.95
N GLY A 47 -11.36 -3.21 13.58
CA GLY A 47 -11.77 -4.30 14.48
C GLY A 47 -10.78 -4.54 15.62
N ASN A 48 -9.50 -4.18 15.44
CA ASN A 48 -8.46 -4.41 16.43
C ASN A 48 -7.35 -3.34 16.47
N ASP A 49 -7.44 -2.30 15.64
CA ASP A 49 -6.46 -1.21 15.51
C ASP A 49 -5.01 -1.70 15.33
N GLN A 50 -4.82 -2.88 14.75
CA GLN A 50 -3.51 -3.53 14.63
C GLN A 50 -3.31 -4.21 13.28
N SER A 51 -4.30 -4.92 12.75
CA SER A 51 -4.13 -5.67 11.49
C SER A 51 -4.10 -4.73 10.29
N ILE A 52 -3.09 -4.86 9.43
CA ILE A 52 -3.10 -4.26 8.09
C ILE A 52 -3.76 -5.24 7.12
N ILE A 53 -4.82 -4.81 6.45
CA ILE A 53 -5.65 -5.66 5.59
C ILE A 53 -5.95 -4.99 4.26
N ALA A 54 -6.38 -5.78 3.28
CA ALA A 54 -7.17 -5.27 2.16
C ALA A 54 -8.61 -4.97 2.63
N PHE A 55 -9.10 -3.81 2.24
CA PHE A 55 -10.50 -3.46 2.37
C PHE A 55 -10.93 -2.59 1.19
N GLY A 56 -12.23 -2.60 0.85
CA GLY A 56 -12.76 -1.78 -0.23
C GLY A 56 -12.36 -0.31 -0.05
N TRP A 57 -11.92 0.35 -1.12
CA TRP A 57 -11.46 1.74 -1.01
C TRP A 57 -12.65 2.67 -0.75
N HIS A 58 -12.72 3.23 0.44
CA HIS A 58 -13.84 4.07 0.92
C HIS A 58 -13.41 5.47 1.35
N GLY A 59 -12.11 5.76 1.34
CA GLY A 59 -11.59 7.11 1.59
C GLY A 59 -11.41 7.48 3.07
N GLY A 60 -11.73 6.57 3.99
CA GLY A 60 -11.59 6.76 5.43
C GLY A 60 -10.15 6.99 5.88
N GLU A 61 -10.00 7.62 7.06
CA GLU A 61 -8.68 7.99 7.60
C GLU A 61 -7.81 6.77 7.97
N ASN A 62 -8.42 5.61 8.23
CA ASN A 62 -7.72 4.35 8.41
C ASN A 62 -7.12 3.78 7.10
N GLN A 63 -7.46 4.34 5.95
CA GLN A 63 -6.85 4.02 4.64
C GLN A 63 -5.83 5.06 4.18
N ARG A 64 -5.58 6.10 4.98
CA ARG A 64 -4.63 7.17 4.69
C ARG A 64 -3.31 6.89 5.39
N TRP A 65 -2.23 6.89 4.63
CA TRP A 65 -0.89 6.57 5.07
C TRP A 65 0.03 7.75 4.81
N GLN A 66 0.58 8.31 5.88
CA GLN A 66 1.57 9.37 5.83
C GLN A 66 2.97 8.76 5.71
N PHE A 67 3.68 9.13 4.66
CA PHE A 67 5.06 8.77 4.41
C PHE A 67 5.96 9.89 4.95
N GLU A 68 6.54 9.65 6.12
CA GLU A 68 7.45 10.57 6.81
C GLU A 68 8.91 10.21 6.47
N PRO A 69 9.77 11.15 6.06
CA PRO A 69 11.14 10.83 5.69
C PRO A 69 11.97 10.42 6.91
N ALA A 70 12.71 9.31 6.81
CA ALA A 70 13.63 8.83 7.84
C ALA A 70 15.03 9.49 7.78
N GLY A 71 15.28 10.36 6.78
CA GLY A 71 16.53 11.12 6.63
C GLY A 71 17.63 10.42 5.82
N ASN A 72 17.42 9.17 5.39
CA ASN A 72 18.35 8.36 4.61
C ASN A 72 17.76 7.87 3.27
N GLY A 73 16.64 8.47 2.83
CA GLY A 73 15.88 8.04 1.66
C GLY A 73 14.78 7.01 1.95
N ASN A 74 14.76 6.41 3.14
CA ASN A 74 13.66 5.56 3.62
C ASN A 74 12.53 6.39 4.23
N TYR A 75 11.42 5.71 4.53
CA TYR A 75 10.22 6.29 5.13
C TYR A 75 9.78 5.57 6.39
N TYR A 76 9.19 6.31 7.32
CA TYR A 76 8.23 5.77 8.28
C TYR A 76 6.82 5.93 7.69
N ILE A 77 5.99 4.90 7.81
CA ILE A 77 4.66 4.89 7.20
C ILE A 77 3.62 4.84 8.30
N LYS A 78 2.92 5.96 8.51
CA LYS A 78 2.01 6.17 9.64
C LYS A 78 0.56 6.25 9.20
N ASN A 79 -0.32 5.53 9.87
CA ASN A 79 -1.75 5.63 9.68
C ASN A 79 -2.28 6.96 10.24
N VAL A 80 -3.12 7.66 9.47
CA VAL A 80 -3.66 8.97 9.88
C VAL A 80 -4.64 8.85 11.05
N LYS A 81 -5.60 7.90 11.01
CA LYS A 81 -6.65 7.78 12.04
C LYS A 81 -6.07 7.43 13.42
N TYR A 82 -5.16 6.46 13.45
CA TYR A 82 -4.69 5.86 14.70
C TYR A 82 -3.30 6.31 15.13
N SER A 83 -2.58 7.07 14.30
CA SER A 83 -1.19 7.48 14.55
C SER A 83 -0.20 6.33 14.78
N LYS A 84 -0.51 5.13 14.28
CA LYS A 84 0.33 3.92 14.35
C LYS A 84 1.12 3.72 13.06
N TYR A 85 2.29 3.08 13.16
CA TYR A 85 3.19 2.84 12.03
C TYR A 85 3.09 1.42 11.52
N ILE A 86 3.21 1.25 10.20
CA ILE A 86 3.39 -0.05 9.56
C ILE A 86 4.70 -0.67 10.05
N THR A 87 4.61 -1.89 10.56
CA THR A 87 5.74 -2.70 11.04
C THR A 87 5.44 -4.19 10.88
N PHE A 88 6.31 -5.03 11.39
CA PHE A 88 6.13 -6.48 11.52
C PHE A 88 6.91 -6.97 12.75
N PRO A 89 6.49 -8.08 13.37
CA PRO A 89 7.22 -8.66 14.48
C PRO A 89 8.44 -9.47 13.99
N ASP A 90 9.51 -9.43 14.79
CA ASP A 90 10.73 -10.23 14.61
C ASP A 90 11.43 -10.03 13.26
N GLU A 91 11.99 -11.11 12.71
CA GLU A 91 12.77 -11.15 11.47
C GLU A 91 11.88 -11.07 10.21
N PRO A 92 12.40 -10.46 9.12
CA PRO A 92 11.68 -10.32 7.86
C PRO A 92 11.67 -11.62 7.06
N GLU A 93 10.71 -12.50 7.36
CA GLU A 93 10.50 -13.79 6.69
C GLU A 93 9.24 -13.77 5.80
N ASP A 94 9.19 -14.68 4.83
CA ASP A 94 7.99 -14.88 4.00
C ASP A 94 6.80 -15.30 4.86
N GLY A 95 5.65 -14.70 4.60
CA GLY A 95 4.41 -14.97 5.33
C GLY A 95 4.29 -14.21 6.65
N LYS A 96 5.29 -13.41 7.03
CA LYS A 96 5.23 -12.62 8.26
C LYS A 96 4.14 -11.55 8.13
N GLN A 97 3.17 -11.56 9.04
CA GLN A 97 2.10 -10.57 9.02
C GLN A 97 2.63 -9.16 9.28
N VAL A 98 2.14 -8.22 8.49
CA VAL A 98 2.37 -6.78 8.66
C VAL A 98 1.28 -6.21 9.57
N ILE A 99 1.69 -5.43 10.55
CA ILE A 99 0.83 -4.91 11.62
C ILE A 99 1.10 -3.42 11.87
N ALA A 100 0.22 -2.76 12.60
CA ALA A 100 0.40 -1.40 13.08
C ALA A 100 0.79 -1.37 14.57
N THR A 101 1.80 -0.58 14.93
CA THR A 101 2.21 -0.35 16.34
C THR A 101 2.53 1.12 16.57
N ASP A 102 2.75 1.51 17.83
CA ASP A 102 3.10 2.90 18.16
C ASP A 102 4.54 3.29 17.77
N GLY A 103 5.40 2.29 17.51
CA GLY A 103 6.82 2.49 17.20
C GLY A 103 7.10 2.44 15.69
N PRO A 104 7.83 3.41 15.13
CA PRO A 104 8.14 3.43 13.71
C PRO A 104 9.16 2.36 13.33
N ARG A 105 9.07 1.92 12.07
CA ARG A 105 10.07 1.09 11.39
C ARG A 105 10.34 1.69 10.02
N GLU A 106 11.59 1.69 9.59
CA GLU A 106 11.97 2.18 8.25
C GLU A 106 11.53 1.22 7.15
N TRP A 107 11.11 1.80 6.03
CA TRP A 107 10.75 1.13 4.79
C TRP A 107 11.45 1.78 3.60
N GLU A 108 12.02 0.97 2.73
CA GLU A 108 12.56 1.40 1.45
C GLU A 108 11.40 1.45 0.43
N VAL A 109 11.14 2.62 -0.16
CA VAL A 109 10.11 2.76 -1.20
C VAL A 109 10.77 2.75 -2.56
N ARG A 110 10.45 1.75 -3.38
CA ARG A 110 10.93 1.63 -4.77
C ARG A 110 9.78 2.00 -5.70
N VAL A 111 10.00 3.04 -6.53
CA VAL A 111 9.05 3.47 -7.56
C VAL A 111 9.22 2.63 -8.80
N GLY A 112 8.12 2.20 -9.40
CA GLY A 112 8.07 1.38 -10.59
C GLY A 112 6.80 1.62 -11.40
N HIS A 113 6.59 0.75 -12.39
CA HIS A 113 5.41 0.77 -13.26
C HIS A 113 4.83 -0.65 -13.36
N GLU A 114 4.68 -1.33 -12.22
CA GLU A 114 4.18 -2.70 -12.15
C GLU A 114 2.69 -2.84 -12.52
N GLY A 115 1.97 -1.72 -12.62
CA GLY A 115 0.63 -1.63 -13.20
C GLY A 115 0.59 -1.90 -14.70
N VAL A 116 1.70 -1.78 -15.41
CA VAL A 116 1.75 -1.74 -16.88
C VAL A 116 1.20 -3.02 -17.51
N ASN A 117 0.09 -2.85 -18.23
CA ASN A 117 -0.07 -3.37 -19.59
C ASN A 117 0.08 -2.15 -20.52
N VAL A 118 0.28 -2.33 -21.83
CA VAL A 118 0.57 -1.21 -22.77
C VAL A 118 -0.40 -0.01 -22.72
N ASP A 119 -1.56 -0.16 -22.10
CA ASP A 119 -2.59 0.87 -21.93
C ASP A 119 -2.62 1.54 -20.54
N ASP A 120 -1.77 1.14 -19.59
CA ASP A 120 -1.75 1.63 -18.20
C ASP A 120 -0.34 2.12 -17.79
N GLU A 121 -0.08 3.42 -17.93
CA GLU A 121 1.20 4.07 -17.62
C GLU A 121 1.32 4.56 -16.15
N ALA A 122 0.37 4.23 -15.27
CA ALA A 122 0.37 4.77 -13.91
C ALA A 122 1.58 4.27 -13.08
N GLU A 123 2.23 5.19 -12.37
CA GLU A 123 3.32 4.89 -11.44
C GLU A 123 2.81 4.10 -10.24
N SER A 124 3.57 3.09 -9.83
CA SER A 124 3.32 2.31 -8.62
C SER A 124 4.54 2.33 -7.71
N ILE A 125 4.33 1.89 -6.48
CA ILE A 125 5.42 1.64 -5.54
C ILE A 125 5.39 0.21 -5.04
N ARG A 126 6.55 -0.25 -4.60
CA ARG A 126 6.73 -1.38 -3.70
C ARG A 126 7.42 -0.89 -2.44
N ILE A 127 7.04 -1.47 -1.31
CA ILE A 127 7.47 -1.01 0.02
C ILE A 127 8.26 -2.17 0.66
N PHE A 128 9.58 -2.03 0.72
CA PHE A 128 10.53 -3.07 1.08
C PHE A 128 11.06 -2.90 2.50
N VAL A 129 11.38 -4.02 3.14
CA VAL A 129 12.27 -4.03 4.30
C VAL A 129 13.68 -3.64 3.81
N PRO A 130 14.29 -2.56 4.34
CA PRO A 130 15.56 -2.06 3.84
C PRO A 130 16.66 -3.13 3.79
N GLY A 131 17.36 -3.20 2.65
CA GLY A 131 18.47 -4.16 2.45
C GLY A 131 18.04 -5.60 2.17
N THR A 132 16.76 -5.83 1.90
CA THR A 132 16.21 -7.16 1.54
C THR A 132 15.29 -7.05 0.33
N GLU A 133 14.83 -8.22 -0.16
CA GLU A 133 13.78 -8.31 -1.19
C GLU A 133 12.40 -8.63 -0.61
N LYS A 134 12.23 -8.59 0.72
CA LYS A 134 10.92 -8.70 1.36
C LYS A 134 10.16 -7.40 1.22
N ASN A 135 8.93 -7.45 0.70
CA ASN A 135 8.05 -6.29 0.57
C ASN A 135 6.63 -6.58 1.06
N LEU A 136 5.84 -5.50 1.17
CA LEU A 136 4.42 -5.57 1.50
C LEU A 136 3.61 -6.25 0.39
N ASP A 137 3.14 -7.45 0.68
CA ASP A 137 2.35 -8.32 -0.19
C ASP A 137 0.94 -8.49 0.36
N LEU A 138 -0.06 -8.35 -0.51
CA LEU A 138 -1.41 -8.79 -0.16
C LEU A 138 -1.48 -10.31 -0.29
N THR A 139 -1.87 -11.01 0.80
CA THR A 139 -1.77 -12.48 0.86
C THR A 139 -2.64 -13.18 -0.19
N ASN A 140 -2.47 -14.51 -0.31
CA ASN A 140 -3.23 -15.36 -1.23
C ASN A 140 -3.15 -14.88 -2.69
N HIS A 141 -1.95 -14.47 -3.11
CA HIS A 141 -1.67 -13.92 -4.43
C HIS A 141 -2.43 -12.60 -4.72
N GLY A 142 -2.60 -11.73 -3.72
CA GLY A 142 -3.32 -10.46 -3.88
C GLY A 142 -4.83 -10.61 -3.87
N ASP A 143 -5.37 -11.41 -2.94
CA ASP A 143 -6.81 -11.53 -2.73
C ASP A 143 -7.37 -10.26 -2.05
N ILE A 144 -8.37 -9.63 -2.68
CA ILE A 144 -8.98 -8.39 -2.18
C ILE A 144 -10.23 -8.62 -1.33
N THR A 145 -10.52 -9.87 -0.96
CA THR A 145 -11.57 -10.18 0.01
C THR A 145 -11.36 -9.33 1.27
N PRO A 146 -12.38 -8.59 1.75
CA PRO A 146 -12.22 -7.73 2.91
C PRO A 146 -11.68 -8.50 4.12
N GLY A 147 -10.59 -7.99 4.71
CA GLY A 147 -9.91 -8.65 5.82
C GLY A 147 -8.72 -9.53 5.43
N THR A 148 -8.46 -9.73 4.13
CA THR A 148 -7.23 -10.40 3.68
C THR A 148 -6.01 -9.65 4.22
N PRO A 149 -5.11 -10.29 4.98
CA PRO A 149 -3.97 -9.59 5.59
C PRO A 149 -2.94 -9.14 4.56
N VAL A 150 -2.18 -8.10 4.92
CA VAL A 150 -0.90 -7.79 4.30
C VAL A 150 0.20 -8.54 5.05
N GLN A 151 1.15 -9.10 4.31
CA GLN A 151 2.30 -9.86 4.81
C GLN A 151 3.60 -9.35 4.18
N LEU A 152 4.72 -9.83 4.69
CA LEU A 152 5.99 -9.80 4.00
C LEU A 152 6.08 -10.98 3.04
N TRP A 153 6.57 -10.72 1.83
CA TRP A 153 6.93 -11.76 0.89
C TRP A 153 8.10 -11.32 0.01
N GLU A 154 8.91 -12.28 -0.42
CA GLU A 154 9.94 -12.10 -1.43
C GLU A 154 9.38 -11.45 -2.69
N GLN A 155 10.13 -10.55 -3.32
CA GLN A 155 9.73 -9.94 -4.58
C GLN A 155 9.41 -11.01 -5.64
N THR A 156 8.21 -10.93 -6.20
CA THR A 156 7.79 -11.67 -7.38
C THR A 156 7.36 -10.71 -8.50
N PRO A 157 7.22 -11.17 -9.75
CA PRO A 157 6.57 -10.39 -10.81
C PRO A 157 5.08 -10.11 -10.56
N GLY A 158 4.48 -10.69 -9.51
CA GLY A 158 3.08 -10.54 -9.18
C GLY A 158 2.73 -9.10 -8.78
N LYS A 159 1.58 -8.61 -9.27
CA LYS A 159 1.07 -7.26 -8.99
C LYS A 159 0.40 -7.12 -7.60
N GLY A 160 0.31 -8.20 -6.82
CA GLY A 160 -0.21 -8.18 -5.44
C GLY A 160 0.70 -7.47 -4.44
N GLN A 161 1.95 -7.22 -4.83
CA GLN A 161 3.00 -6.56 -4.04
C GLN A 161 3.19 -5.08 -4.40
N ALA A 162 2.47 -4.60 -5.42
CA ALA A 162 2.59 -3.26 -5.93
C ALA A 162 1.33 -2.44 -5.58
N TRP A 163 1.56 -1.17 -5.31
CA TRP A 163 0.54 -0.25 -4.81
C TRP A 163 0.55 1.02 -5.66
N TYR A 164 -0.59 1.38 -6.24
CA TYR A 164 -0.79 2.73 -6.71
C TYR A 164 -0.88 3.64 -5.49
N PHE A 165 -0.24 4.80 -5.55
CA PHE A 165 -0.25 5.80 -4.47
C PHE A 165 -1.08 6.99 -4.90
N VAL A 166 -2.28 7.11 -4.34
CA VAL A 166 -3.21 8.18 -4.67
C VAL A 166 -3.12 9.23 -3.58
N ARG A 167 -2.69 10.44 -3.93
CA ARG A 167 -2.53 11.53 -2.96
C ARG A 167 -3.88 11.94 -2.37
N VAL A 168 -3.92 12.16 -1.06
CA VAL A 168 -5.08 12.69 -0.33
C VAL A 168 -5.25 14.18 -0.59
#